data_AF-A0A963F059-F1
#
_entry.id   AF-A0A963F059-F1
#
_cell.length_a   1.000
_cell.length_b   1.000
_cell.length_c   1.000
_cell.angle_alpha   90.00
_cell.angle_beta   90.00
_cell.angle_gamma   90.00
#
_symmetry.space_group_name_H-M   'P 1'
#
loop_
_entity.id
_entity.type
_entity.pdbx_description
1 polymer ?
#
loop_
_entity_poly.entity_id
_entity_poly.type
_entity_poly.pdbx_seq_one_letter_code
_entity_poly.pdbx_strand_id
1 'polypeptide(L)' 'MATITFYGAAQEVTGSCHLLEAPGLGRVLLDCGMHQGGDAVERIQDEEFAFDPAGIDAVVLSHA' A
#
# COMPACT_ATOMS: atom_id res chain seq x y z
N MET A 1 -1.47 -3.23 20.46
CA MET A 1 -0.75 -4.21 19.62
C MET A 1 -0.56 -3.56 18.26
N ALA A 2 0.59 -3.77 17.62
CA ALA A 2 0.80 -3.29 16.26
C ALA A 2 0.22 -4.30 15.25
N THR A 3 -0.37 -3.80 14.17
CA THR A 3 -0.93 -4.59 13.06
C THR A 3 -0.31 -4.12 11.76
N ILE A 4 -0.01 -5.05 10.87
CA ILE A 4 0.40 -4.78 9.49
C ILE A 4 -0.60 -5.43 8.54
N THR A 5 -1.07 -4.66 7.55
CA THR A 5 -2.00 -5.11 6.51
C THR A 5 -1.33 -4.98 5.15
N PHE A 6 -1.35 -6.05 4.37
CA PHE A 6 -0.73 -6.13 3.04
C PHE A 6 -1.78 -5.79 1.98
N TYR A 7 -1.62 -4.66 1.29
CA TYR A 7 -2.53 -4.23 0.22
C TYR A 7 -1.99 -4.50 -1.19
N GLY A 8 -0.69 -4.80 -1.33
CA GLY A 8 -0.09 -5.27 -2.58
C GLY A 8 1.28 -5.87 -2.35
N ALA A 9 1.94 -6.34 -3.42
CA ALA A 9 3.13 -7.19 -3.36
C ALA A 9 2.94 -8.46 -2.50
N ALA A 10 1.70 -8.91 -2.33
CA ALA A 10 1.35 -10.15 -1.63
C ALA A 10 1.32 -11.31 -2.63
N GLN A 11 2.37 -12.14 -2.61
CA GLN A 11 2.60 -13.20 -3.60
C GLN A 11 2.83 -12.69 -5.04
N GLU A 12 3.19 -11.42 -5.19
CA GLU A 12 3.56 -10.78 -6.45
C GLU A 12 4.72 -9.79 -6.23
N VAL A 13 5.32 -9.25 -7.29
CA VAL A 13 6.52 -8.38 -7.21
C VAL A 13 6.16 -6.89 -7.22
N THR A 14 5.03 -6.52 -7.83
CA THR A 14 4.64 -5.14 -8.09
C THR A 14 3.54 -4.70 -7.12
N GLY A 15 3.25 -3.40 -7.05
CA GLY A 15 2.17 -2.91 -6.17
C GLY A 15 2.51 -2.85 -4.67
N SER A 16 3.79 -2.77 -4.27
CA SER A 16 4.17 -2.71 -2.84
C SER A 16 3.40 -1.61 -2.09
N CYS A 17 2.56 -2.02 -1.15
CA CYS A 17 1.68 -1.12 -0.39
C CYS A 17 1.26 -1.82 0.91
N HIS A 18 1.73 -1.31 2.06
CA HIS A 18 1.53 -1.95 3.35
C HIS A 18 1.13 -0.93 4.41
N LEU A 19 0.01 -1.16 5.10
CA LEU A 19 -0.44 -0.27 6.17
C LEU A 19 0.00 -0.80 7.53
N LEU A 20 0.79 0.00 8.24
CA LEU A 20 1.20 -0.24 9.62
C LEU A 20 0.35 0.62 10.56
N GLU A 21 -0.32 -0.03 11.52
CA GLU A 21 -1.10 0.62 12.56
C GLU A 21 -0.58 0.22 13.94
N ALA A 22 -0.30 1.20 14.79
CA ALA A 22 0.07 0.94 16.18
C ALA A 22 -0.35 2.10 17.11
N PRO A 23 -0.67 1.80 18.38
CA PRO A 23 -0.87 2.85 19.38
C PRO A 23 0.34 3.78 19.48
N GLY A 24 0.12 5.09 19.30
CA GLY A 24 1.17 6.11 19.33
C GLY A 24 1.96 6.30 18.03
N LEU A 25 1.77 5.44 17.02
CA LEU A 25 2.34 5.61 15.68
C LEU A 25 1.32 6.23 14.70
N GLY A 26 0.04 5.90 14.86
CA GLY A 26 -0.99 6.25 13.88
C GLY A 26 -1.04 5.24 12.73
N ARG A 27 -1.46 5.71 11.55
CA ARG A 27 -1.61 4.98 10.29
C ARG A 27 -0.49 5.36 9.34
N VAL A 28 0.51 4.50 9.22
CA VAL A 28 1.67 4.74 8.35
C VAL A 28 1.65 3.78 7.18
N LEU A 29 1.70 4.32 5.96
CA LEU A 29 1.83 3.52 4.75
C LEU A 29 3.31 3.30 4.42
N LEU A 30 3.71 2.04 4.28
CA LEU A 30 5.04 1.64 3.82
C LEU A 30 4.93 1.28 2.34
N ASP A 31 5.65 2.04 1.52
CA ASP A 31 5.57 2.08 0.05
C ASP A 31 4.16 2.39 -0.49
N CYS A 32 4.11 2.77 -1.77
CA CYS A 32 2.88 3.01 -2.52
C CYS A 32 3.18 2.78 -4.01
N GLY A 33 3.69 1.59 -4.32
CA GLY A 33 4.10 1.21 -5.67
C GLY A 33 2.92 0.91 -6.57
N MET A 34 3.08 1.14 -7.87
CA MET A 34 2.07 0.78 -8.88
C MET A 34 2.15 -0.72 -9.22
N HIS A 35 1.01 -1.35 -9.50
CA HIS A 35 1.00 -2.67 -10.14
C HIS A 35 1.53 -2.55 -11.58
N GLN A 36 2.37 -3.50 -11.97
CA GLN A 36 2.98 -3.58 -13.31
C GLN A 36 2.98 -5.03 -13.79
N GLY A 37 3.03 -5.23 -15.10
CA GLY A 37 3.01 -6.54 -15.74
C GLY A 37 1.83 -6.69 -16.71
N GLY A 38 1.45 -7.94 -16.98
CA GLY A 38 0.54 -8.31 -18.08
C GLY A 38 -0.81 -7.60 -18.05
N ASP A 39 -1.53 -7.70 -16.93
CA ASP A 39 -2.88 -7.17 -16.72
C ASP A 39 -2.88 -5.77 -16.07
N ALA A 40 -1.72 -5.12 -15.94
CA ALA A 40 -1.59 -3.87 -15.21
C ALA A 40 -2.46 -2.74 -15.81
N VAL A 41 -2.63 -2.71 -17.14
CA VAL A 41 -3.46 -1.71 -17.82
C VAL A 41 -4.94 -1.87 -17.50
N GLU A 42 -5.40 -3.11 -17.30
CA GLU A 42 -6.77 -3.39 -16.90
C GLU A 42 -6.95 -3.10 -15.41
N ARG A 43 -6.00 -3.53 -14.56
CA ARG A 43 -6.05 -3.29 -13.11
C ARG A 43 -6.10 -1.80 -12.79
N ILE A 44 -5.24 -0.98 -13.39
CA ILE A 44 -5.11 0.45 -13.03
C ILE A 44 -6.39 1.27 -13.29
N GLN A 45 -7.28 0.79 -14.16
CA GLN A 45 -8.54 1.48 -14.45
C GLN A 45 -9.54 1.39 -13.30
N ASP A 46 -9.52 0.28 -12.56
CA ASP A 46 -10.44 -0.02 -11.47
C ASP A 46 -9.72 -0.09 -10.11
N GLU A 47 -8.42 0.24 -10.07
CA GLU A 47 -7.62 0.12 -8.87
C GLU A 47 -7.88 1.28 -7.91
N GLU A 48 -8.50 0.96 -6.78
CA GLU A 48 -8.72 1.88 -5.67
C GLU A 48 -8.01 1.37 -4.42
N PHE A 49 -7.61 2.30 -3.54
CA PHE A 49 -7.09 1.92 -2.24
C PHE A 49 -8.21 1.26 -1.41
N ALA A 50 -7.93 0.08 -0.85
CA ALA A 50 -8.83 -0.61 0.09
C ALA A 50 -8.80 0.01 1.52
N PHE A 51 -8.36 1.26 1.62
CA PHE A 51 -8.31 2.08 2.82
C PHE A 51 -8.54 3.54 2.42
N ASP A 52 -8.96 4.37 3.37
CA ASP A 52 -9.10 5.82 3.14
C ASP A 52 -7.72 6.49 3.05
N PRO A 53 -7.31 7.02 1.88
CA PRO A 53 -6.01 7.66 1.73
C PRO A 53 -5.88 8.95 2.54
N ALA A 54 -7.00 9.65 2.78
CA ALA A 54 -7.02 10.87 3.58
C ALA A 54 -6.79 10.59 5.08
N GLY A 55 -6.97 9.34 5.51
CA GLY A 55 -6.72 8.89 6.88
C GLY A 55 -5.31 8.36 7.13
N ILE A 56 -4.40 8.48 6.17
CA ILE A 56 -2.99 8.09 6.32
C ILE A 56 -2.19 9.26 6.90
N ASP A 57 -1.49 9.01 8.00
CA ASP A 57 -0.71 10.04 8.71
C ASP A 57 0.65 10.30 8.04
N ALA A 58 1.26 9.27 7.47
CA ALA A 58 2.54 9.37 6.76
C ALA A 58 2.72 8.25 5.74
N VAL A 59 3.54 8.53 4.72
CA VAL A 59 4.01 7.53 3.74
C VAL A 59 5.54 7.46 3.79
N VAL A 60 6.08 6.25 3.87
CA VAL A 60 7.52 5.98 3.82
C VAL A 60 7.83 5.23 2.54
N LEU A 61 8.60 5.84 1.64
CA LEU A 61 9.11 5.20 0.43
C LEU A 61 10.47 4.59 0.73
N SER A 62 10.58 3.27 0.56
CA SER A 62 11.81 2.54 0.86
C SER A 62 12.97 2.87 -0.09
N HIS A 63 12.67 3.20 -1.35
CA HIS A 63 13.64 3.51 -2.40
C HIS A 63 12.99 4.25 -3.60
N ALA A 64 13.77 4.43 -4.68
CA ALA A 64 13.39 5.06 -5.95
C ALA A 64 13.57 4.11 -7.13
#